data_AF-A0A415EM72-F1
#
_entry.id   AF-A0A415EM72-F1
#
_cell.length_a   1.000
_cell.length_b   1.000
_cell.length_c   1.000
_cell.angle_alpha   90.00
_cell.angle_beta   90.00
_cell.angle_gamma   90.00
#
_symmetry.space_group_name_H-M   'P 1'
#
loop_
_entity.id
_entity.type
_entity.pdbx_description
1 polymer ?
#
loop_
_entity_poly.entity_id
_entity_poly.type
_entity_poly.pdbx_seq_one_letter_code
_entity_poly.pdbx_strand_id
1 'polypeptide(L)'
;MTSMRPSPAPPGRQKWWKMFTLCRTTIPSRSKGGISMKHTKLTALAGALCLSLSLSCTALAAVWQPEELPQDEAALIGFYRSGGESLAVRERDGHLEILYRFQQGDKDFTQSNEFALTKNHYDSYALREVGPNTDAENDIRFDRDSRGQGISLVIGQRSYTRYFAGGENGKPIRITPAAPMDQLRQEAQKAAPPNLPYDKTADLVELSSVVPGLQYDLRYTTDNNLFGTPLVTSTHAYLDRNAAQALGRVQTALKPYGYGLVIWEAYRSWSDFKTATLALGTKNAAMLPKAEEGYSHNSGRSVDVSLYDLSSGAEVPMISDFDELSPAQYAQFPGGTQKQRWLRDLLRQQMTLAGFTGSDMEWWHFDYDAGSRYQILNVQVQ
;
A
#
# COMPACT_ATOMS: atom_id res chain seq x y z
N MET A 1 -8.06 -7.39 -55.71
CA MET A 1 -9.37 -7.67 -55.09
C MET A 1 -9.10 -8.72 -54.03
N THR A 2 -9.25 -8.49 -52.72
CA THR A 2 -10.32 -7.76 -52.03
C THR A 2 -9.77 -7.26 -50.70
N SER A 3 -10.08 -6.01 -50.39
CA SER A 3 -9.75 -5.32 -49.14
C SER A 3 -10.65 -5.81 -48.00
N MET A 4 -10.09 -6.05 -46.81
CA MET A 4 -10.86 -6.13 -45.56
C MET A 4 -10.45 -4.97 -44.66
N ARG A 5 -11.45 -4.17 -44.30
CA ARG A 5 -11.35 -2.99 -43.44
C ARG A 5 -11.12 -3.39 -41.98
N PRO A 6 -10.41 -2.58 -41.17
CA PRO A 6 -10.39 -2.75 -39.73
C PRO A 6 -11.67 -2.17 -39.08
N SER A 7 -12.18 -2.87 -38.07
CA SER A 7 -13.31 -2.46 -37.21
C SER A 7 -12.91 -1.33 -36.25
N PRO A 8 -13.88 -0.49 -35.81
CA PRO A 8 -13.61 0.72 -35.03
C PRO A 8 -13.35 0.45 -33.55
N ALA A 9 -12.49 1.28 -32.96
CA ALA A 9 -12.16 1.31 -31.54
C ALA A 9 -13.34 1.79 -30.67
N PRO A 10 -13.47 1.32 -29.42
CA PRO A 10 -14.50 1.82 -28.49
C PRO A 10 -14.12 3.21 -27.92
N PRO A 11 -15.12 4.09 -27.66
CA PRO A 11 -14.89 5.48 -27.27
C PRO A 11 -14.46 5.64 -25.80
N GLY A 12 -13.55 6.60 -25.59
CA GLY A 12 -13.04 7.02 -24.30
C GLY A 12 -14.09 7.67 -23.40
N ARG A 13 -13.99 7.43 -22.09
CA ARG A 13 -14.86 8.05 -21.08
C ARG A 13 -14.31 9.39 -20.65
N GLN A 14 -14.97 10.46 -21.07
CA GLN A 14 -14.87 11.78 -20.44
C GLN A 14 -15.92 11.93 -19.32
N LYS A 15 -15.47 12.56 -18.23
CA LYS A 15 -16.16 13.55 -17.38
C LYS A 15 -17.55 13.21 -16.82
N TRP A 16 -17.61 13.03 -15.50
CA TRP A 16 -18.82 13.30 -14.70
C TRP A 16 -18.46 14.27 -13.56
N TRP A 17 -19.03 15.48 -13.62
CA TRP A 17 -19.10 16.45 -12.52
C TRP A 17 -20.54 16.96 -12.44
N LYS A 18 -21.02 17.07 -11.20
CA LYS A 18 -22.20 17.81 -10.71
C LYS A 18 -23.60 17.25 -11.04
N MET A 19 -24.33 16.88 -9.98
CA MET A 19 -25.58 17.53 -9.61
C MET A 19 -25.92 17.24 -8.14
N PHE A 20 -25.66 18.21 -7.27
CA PHE A 20 -26.43 18.46 -6.05
C PHE A 20 -27.27 19.71 -6.32
N THR A 21 -28.55 19.73 -5.93
CA THR A 21 -29.24 20.85 -5.24
C THR A 21 -30.75 20.52 -5.02
N LEU A 22 -31.16 20.62 -3.76
CA LEU A 22 -32.49 20.85 -3.14
C LEU A 22 -33.73 20.02 -3.52
N CYS A 23 -34.37 19.44 -2.49
CA CYS A 23 -35.71 19.87 -2.10
C CYS A 23 -35.99 19.64 -0.60
N ARG A 24 -36.65 20.62 0.03
CA ARG A 24 -36.97 20.72 1.46
C ARG A 24 -38.32 20.05 1.78
N THR A 25 -38.41 19.54 3.01
CA THR A 25 -39.57 19.50 3.94
C THR A 25 -40.91 18.91 3.47
N THR A 26 -41.40 17.92 4.22
CA THR A 26 -42.67 17.99 4.98
C THR A 26 -42.78 16.81 5.96
N ILE A 27 -43.04 17.10 7.24
CA ILE A 27 -43.41 16.12 8.28
C ILE A 27 -44.84 16.50 8.73
N PRO A 28 -45.82 15.58 8.73
CA PRO A 28 -47.15 15.89 9.23
C PRO A 28 -47.24 15.69 10.74
N SER A 29 -47.83 16.69 11.40
CA SER A 29 -48.20 16.71 12.82
C SER A 29 -49.41 15.82 13.12
N ARG A 30 -49.45 15.16 14.29
CA ARG A 30 -50.71 14.72 14.91
C ARG A 30 -50.75 14.89 16.44
N SER A 31 -51.74 15.68 16.83
CA SER A 31 -52.61 15.66 18.02
C SER A 31 -52.07 15.67 19.46
N LYS A 32 -52.55 16.70 20.15
CA LYS A 32 -52.55 16.97 21.59
C LYS A 32 -53.34 15.93 22.39
N GLY A 33 -52.88 15.67 23.61
CA GLY A 33 -53.66 15.17 24.74
C GLY A 33 -52.95 15.58 26.03
N GLY A 34 -53.48 16.57 26.74
CA GLY A 34 -52.92 17.07 28.00
C GLY A 34 -53.68 16.53 29.19
N ILE A 35 -52.98 16.28 30.31
CA ILE A 35 -53.54 16.27 31.66
C ILE A 35 -52.51 16.90 32.62
N SER A 36 -52.96 17.97 33.28
CA SER A 36 -52.37 18.65 34.45
C SER A 36 -52.69 17.80 35.71
N MET A 37 -52.03 17.79 36.87
CA MET A 37 -51.44 18.86 37.68
C MET A 37 -50.98 18.23 39.01
N LYS A 38 -49.92 18.76 39.64
CA LYS A 38 -49.81 19.19 41.07
C LYS A 38 -48.46 18.90 41.73
N HIS A 39 -47.91 20.00 42.22
CA HIS A 39 -46.73 20.13 43.06
C HIS A 39 -46.92 19.51 44.44
N THR A 40 -45.84 19.01 45.02
CA THR A 40 -45.56 19.21 46.46
C THR A 40 -44.06 19.53 46.61
N LYS A 41 -43.76 20.70 47.17
CA LYS A 41 -42.42 21.08 47.63
C LYS A 41 -42.23 20.53 49.04
N LEU A 42 -41.09 19.91 49.33
CA LEU A 42 -40.49 19.95 50.66
C LEU A 42 -38.97 20.06 50.56
N THR A 43 -38.44 20.76 51.54
CA THR A 43 -37.17 21.47 51.65
C THR A 43 -35.98 20.59 52.03
N ALA A 44 -34.85 20.84 51.34
CA ALA A 44 -33.50 21.17 51.86
C ALA A 44 -32.74 20.26 52.86
N LEU A 45 -31.43 20.14 52.55
CA LEU A 45 -30.24 19.81 53.36
C LEU A 45 -29.83 18.34 53.60
N ALA A 46 -28.83 17.88 52.82
CA ALA A 46 -27.55 17.30 53.27
C ALA A 46 -26.79 16.94 51.97
N GLY A 47 -25.59 17.44 51.67
CA GLY A 47 -24.41 17.42 52.52
C GLY A 47 -23.40 16.45 51.88
N ALA A 48 -22.47 17.03 51.12
CA ALA A 48 -21.27 16.44 50.52
C ALA A 48 -20.91 14.98 50.88
N LEU A 49 -20.98 14.07 49.90
CA LEU A 49 -20.03 12.96 49.72
C LEU A 49 -20.21 12.26 48.36
N CYS A 50 -19.81 12.88 47.26
CA CYS A 50 -19.74 12.20 45.95
C CYS A 50 -18.61 12.79 45.06
N LEU A 51 -17.47 13.09 45.68
CA LEU A 51 -16.25 13.50 44.96
C LEU A 51 -15.08 12.65 45.44
N SER A 52 -15.03 11.40 44.98
CA SER A 52 -13.79 10.62 44.79
C SER A 52 -14.20 9.19 44.46
N LEU A 53 -14.28 8.89 43.16
CA LEU A 53 -14.06 7.57 42.53
C LEU A 53 -14.60 7.63 41.09
N SER A 54 -14.20 8.65 40.33
CA SER A 54 -14.01 8.46 38.89
C SER A 54 -12.71 7.66 38.76
N LEU A 55 -12.79 6.34 39.01
CA LEU A 55 -11.79 5.43 38.49
C LEU A 55 -11.83 5.65 36.98
N SER A 56 -10.80 6.29 36.44
CA SER A 56 -10.51 6.34 35.02
C SER A 56 -10.25 4.91 34.58
N CYS A 57 -11.33 4.15 34.37
CA CYS A 57 -11.28 2.89 33.69
C CYS A 57 -11.18 3.20 32.19
N THR A 58 -10.08 3.84 31.80
CA THR A 58 -9.56 3.71 30.43
C THR A 58 -8.96 2.31 30.38
N ALA A 59 -9.81 1.30 30.38
CA ALA A 59 -9.45 0.06 29.72
C ALA A 59 -9.21 0.48 28.27
N LEU A 60 -7.95 0.75 27.92
CA LEU A 60 -7.53 0.75 26.53
C LEU A 60 -7.91 -0.65 26.05
N ALA A 61 -9.05 -0.76 25.39
CA ALA A 61 -9.36 -1.95 24.63
C ALA A 61 -8.12 -2.15 23.76
N ALA A 62 -7.41 -3.25 23.99
CA ALA A 62 -6.21 -3.55 23.23
C ALA A 62 -6.62 -3.48 21.76
N VAL A 63 -5.91 -2.66 20.98
CA VAL A 63 -6.17 -2.57 19.56
C VAL A 63 -6.03 -3.98 19.00
N TRP A 64 -7.09 -4.50 18.40
CA TRP A 64 -7.06 -5.83 17.84
C TRP A 64 -6.06 -5.87 16.68
N GLN A 65 -5.21 -6.89 16.69
CA GLN A 65 -4.19 -7.14 15.70
C GLN A 65 -4.19 -8.63 15.33
N PRO A 66 -4.06 -8.99 14.05
CA PRO A 66 -3.89 -10.39 13.64
C PRO A 66 -2.64 -11.02 14.26
N GLU A 67 -2.77 -12.28 14.67
CA GLU A 67 -1.65 -13.07 15.13
C GLU A 67 -0.68 -13.40 13.97
N GLU A 68 0.58 -13.70 14.32
CA GLU A 68 1.54 -14.20 13.34
C GLU A 68 1.21 -15.66 13.00
N LEU A 69 1.22 -15.98 11.71
CA LEU A 69 1.12 -17.37 11.27
C LEU A 69 2.40 -18.13 11.68
N PRO A 70 2.30 -19.40 12.11
CA PRO A 70 3.47 -20.25 12.33
C PRO A 70 4.44 -20.22 11.14
N GLN A 71 5.74 -20.14 11.43
CA GLN A 71 6.77 -19.93 10.42
C GLN A 71 6.77 -21.02 9.34
N ASP A 72 6.42 -22.27 9.69
CA ASP A 72 6.31 -23.38 8.75
C ASP A 72 5.22 -23.15 7.70
N GLU A 73 4.07 -22.62 8.10
CA GLU A 73 2.97 -22.30 7.18
C GLU A 73 3.21 -20.98 6.44
N ALA A 74 3.79 -19.98 7.11
CA ALA A 74 4.19 -18.73 6.47
C ALA A 74 5.18 -18.95 5.33
N ALA A 75 6.06 -19.94 5.47
CA ALA A 75 6.99 -20.35 4.43
C ALA A 75 6.32 -20.98 3.19
N LEU A 76 5.00 -21.23 3.20
CA LEU A 76 4.23 -21.70 2.04
C LEU A 76 3.42 -20.58 1.34
N ILE A 77 3.28 -19.41 1.97
CA ILE A 77 2.61 -18.25 1.38
C ILE A 77 3.45 -17.73 0.21
N GLY A 78 2.83 -17.44 -0.93
CA GLY A 78 3.56 -16.92 -2.10
C GLY A 78 2.83 -17.12 -3.42
N PHE A 79 3.50 -16.76 -4.51
CA PHE A 79 2.97 -16.92 -5.86
C PHE A 79 3.41 -18.24 -6.48
N TYR A 80 2.50 -18.95 -7.13
CA TYR A 80 2.79 -20.21 -7.81
C TYR A 80 2.29 -20.16 -9.25
N ARG A 81 3.07 -20.70 -10.19
CA ARG A 81 2.81 -20.60 -11.64
C ARG A 81 2.96 -21.94 -12.33
N SER A 82 2.11 -22.20 -13.32
CA SER A 82 2.19 -23.39 -14.17
C SER A 82 1.58 -23.10 -15.54
N GLY A 83 2.34 -23.29 -16.63
CA GLY A 83 1.77 -23.24 -17.99
C GLY A 83 0.98 -21.97 -18.36
N GLY A 84 1.31 -20.81 -17.78
CA GLY A 84 0.58 -19.54 -17.97
C GLY A 84 -0.51 -19.25 -16.94
N GLU A 85 -0.90 -20.24 -16.14
CA GLU A 85 -1.74 -20.07 -14.96
C GLU A 85 -0.90 -19.57 -13.78
N SER A 86 -1.56 -18.84 -12.88
CA SER A 86 -0.97 -18.40 -11.63
C SER A 86 -1.99 -18.44 -10.52
N LEU A 87 -1.55 -18.85 -9.34
CA LEU A 87 -2.31 -18.77 -8.12
C LEU A 87 -1.45 -18.12 -7.03
N ALA A 88 -2.08 -17.62 -5.98
CA ALA A 88 -1.38 -17.19 -4.77
C ALA A 88 -1.86 -18.04 -3.59
N VAL A 89 -0.92 -18.44 -2.73
CA VAL A 89 -1.23 -19.00 -1.41
C VAL A 89 -1.14 -17.84 -0.43
N ARG A 90 -2.19 -17.66 0.37
CA ARG A 90 -2.27 -16.61 1.40
C ARG A 90 -2.70 -17.21 2.72
N GLU A 91 -2.61 -16.42 3.78
CA GLU A 91 -3.28 -16.74 5.05
C GLU A 91 -4.51 -15.86 5.25
N ARG A 92 -5.58 -16.44 5.78
CA ARG A 92 -6.80 -15.80 6.25
C ARG A 92 -7.29 -16.51 7.50
N ASP A 93 -7.46 -15.74 8.58
CA ASP A 93 -7.98 -16.21 9.86
C ASP A 93 -7.19 -17.39 10.44
N GLY A 94 -5.85 -17.36 10.27
CA GLY A 94 -4.94 -18.40 10.75
C GLY A 94 -4.90 -19.66 9.89
N HIS A 95 -5.56 -19.66 8.72
CA HIS A 95 -5.59 -20.79 7.79
C HIS A 95 -5.06 -20.39 6.41
N LEU A 96 -4.42 -21.34 5.72
CA LEU A 96 -4.00 -21.13 4.33
C LEU A 96 -5.19 -21.18 3.38
N GLU A 97 -5.11 -20.39 2.32
CA GLU A 97 -6.11 -20.32 1.26
C GLU A 97 -5.42 -20.16 -0.10
N ILE A 98 -6.00 -20.75 -1.15
CA ILE A 98 -5.60 -20.53 -2.54
C ILE A 98 -6.47 -19.46 -3.18
N LEU A 99 -5.80 -18.47 -3.76
CA LEU A 99 -6.35 -17.52 -4.69
C LEU A 99 -6.08 -17.97 -6.12
N TYR A 100 -7.09 -18.51 -6.78
CA TYR A 100 -6.99 -18.92 -8.17
C TYR A 100 -7.39 -17.79 -9.11
N ARG A 101 -6.41 -17.26 -9.85
CA ARG A 101 -6.65 -16.20 -10.82
C ARG A 101 -7.15 -16.80 -12.14
N PHE A 102 -8.42 -16.56 -12.47
CA PHE A 102 -9.04 -17.04 -13.71
C PHE A 102 -9.17 -15.98 -14.80
N GLN A 103 -9.09 -14.69 -14.45
CA GLN A 103 -9.16 -13.59 -15.42
C GLN A 103 -7.77 -13.11 -15.82
N GLN A 104 -7.48 -13.09 -17.13
CA GLN A 104 -6.18 -12.65 -17.65
C GLN A 104 -5.88 -11.16 -17.37
N GLY A 105 -6.92 -10.33 -17.23
CA GLY A 105 -6.80 -8.90 -16.94
C GLY A 105 -6.63 -8.56 -15.45
N ASP A 106 -6.81 -9.53 -14.55
CA ASP A 106 -6.65 -9.33 -13.12
C ASP A 106 -5.15 -9.28 -12.76
N LYS A 107 -4.66 -8.10 -12.43
CA LYS A 107 -3.23 -7.88 -12.14
C LYS A 107 -2.90 -8.07 -10.65
N ASP A 108 -3.89 -7.93 -9.79
CA ASP A 108 -3.74 -7.84 -8.34
C ASP A 108 -4.47 -8.94 -7.59
N PHE A 109 -5.03 -9.94 -8.27
CA PHE A 109 -5.75 -11.08 -7.68
C PHE A 109 -7.07 -10.72 -6.99
N THR A 110 -7.55 -9.48 -7.08
CA THR A 110 -8.80 -9.04 -6.43
C THR A 110 -10.06 -9.72 -6.98
N GLN A 111 -9.96 -10.34 -8.16
CA GLN A 111 -11.05 -11.09 -8.79
C GLN A 111 -10.80 -12.60 -8.79
N SER A 112 -9.92 -13.09 -7.90
CA SER A 112 -9.63 -14.51 -7.78
C SER A 112 -10.78 -15.29 -7.14
N ASN A 113 -10.91 -16.57 -7.52
CA ASN A 113 -11.67 -17.51 -6.71
C ASN A 113 -10.84 -17.88 -5.48
N GLU A 114 -11.51 -18.04 -4.35
CA GLU A 114 -10.89 -18.29 -3.05
C GLU A 114 -11.23 -19.71 -2.58
N PHE A 115 -10.21 -20.49 -2.20
CA PHE A 115 -10.38 -21.88 -1.78
C PHE A 115 -9.63 -22.14 -0.47
N ALA A 116 -10.36 -22.35 0.61
CA ALA A 116 -9.79 -22.64 1.92
C ALA A 116 -9.03 -23.97 1.90
N LEU A 117 -7.87 -23.99 2.56
CA LEU A 117 -7.06 -25.19 2.75
C LEU A 117 -7.23 -25.72 4.17
N THR A 118 -7.51 -27.02 4.29
CA THR A 118 -7.51 -27.72 5.57
C THR A 118 -6.21 -28.52 5.69
N LYS A 119 -5.41 -28.28 6.72
CA LYS A 119 -4.15 -29.00 6.94
C LYS A 119 -4.47 -30.46 7.28
N ASN A 120 -3.96 -31.40 6.47
CA ASN A 120 -4.08 -32.83 6.73
C ASN A 120 -2.90 -33.29 7.59
N HIS A 121 -1.70 -33.29 7.00
CA HIS A 121 -0.47 -33.73 7.66
C HIS A 121 0.77 -33.17 6.96
N TYR A 122 1.74 -32.65 7.73
CA TYR A 122 2.93 -31.97 7.21
C TYR A 122 2.58 -30.91 6.15
N ASP A 123 3.06 -31.12 4.92
CA ASP A 123 2.89 -30.27 3.75
C ASP A 123 1.73 -30.70 2.85
N SER A 124 0.82 -31.53 3.38
CA SER A 124 -0.40 -31.96 2.72
C SER A 124 -1.62 -31.22 3.28
N TYR A 125 -2.43 -30.71 2.37
CA TYR A 125 -3.66 -29.97 2.64
C TYR A 125 -4.78 -30.50 1.75
N ALA A 126 -6.01 -30.44 2.24
CA ALA A 126 -7.21 -30.65 1.44
C ALA A 126 -7.73 -29.28 0.96
N LEU A 127 -8.01 -29.17 -0.34
CA LEU A 127 -8.79 -28.09 -0.94
C LEU A 127 -10.20 -28.61 -1.20
N ARG A 128 -11.20 -27.95 -0.61
CA ARG A 128 -12.60 -28.31 -0.83
C ARG A 128 -13.30 -27.24 -1.67
N GLU A 129 -13.86 -27.65 -2.79
CA GLU A 129 -14.70 -26.83 -3.64
C GLU A 129 -16.18 -27.19 -3.39
N VAL A 130 -16.91 -26.26 -2.78
CA VAL A 130 -18.34 -26.41 -2.51
C VAL A 130 -19.12 -25.41 -3.34
N GLY A 131 -20.03 -25.90 -4.17
CA GLY A 131 -20.95 -25.11 -4.97
C GLY A 131 -22.33 -25.77 -5.05
N PRO A 132 -23.32 -25.11 -5.68
CA PRO A 132 -24.68 -25.64 -5.77
C PRO A 132 -24.78 -27.05 -6.36
N ASN A 133 -23.81 -27.45 -7.17
CA ASN A 133 -23.74 -28.76 -7.83
C ASN A 133 -22.36 -29.46 -7.67
N THR A 134 -21.49 -28.97 -6.78
CA THR A 134 -20.12 -29.49 -6.62
C THR A 134 -19.81 -29.64 -5.13
N ASP A 135 -19.32 -30.80 -4.73
CA ASP A 135 -18.66 -31.02 -3.44
C ASP A 135 -17.45 -31.91 -3.73
N ALA A 136 -16.34 -31.27 -4.10
CA ALA A 136 -15.12 -31.94 -4.53
C ALA A 136 -13.99 -31.60 -3.56
N GLU A 137 -13.24 -32.61 -3.15
CA GLU A 137 -12.03 -32.46 -2.36
C GLU A 137 -10.83 -32.87 -3.21
N ASN A 138 -9.78 -32.02 -3.22
CA ASN A 138 -8.53 -32.27 -3.91
C ASN A 138 -7.39 -32.19 -2.91
N ASP A 139 -6.50 -33.17 -2.95
CA ASP A 139 -5.26 -33.11 -2.19
C ASP A 139 -4.28 -32.12 -2.83
N ILE A 140 -3.70 -31.30 -1.96
CA ILE A 140 -2.61 -30.39 -2.25
C ILE A 140 -1.38 -30.86 -1.50
N ARG A 141 -0.26 -30.90 -2.19
CA ARG A 141 1.04 -31.18 -1.59
C ARG A 141 2.00 -30.07 -1.91
N PHE A 142 2.62 -29.49 -0.90
CA PHE A 142 3.73 -28.57 -1.04
C PHE A 142 5.05 -29.34 -1.02
N ASP A 143 6.03 -28.85 -1.78
CA ASP A 143 7.42 -29.27 -1.65
C ASP A 143 8.24 -28.08 -1.13
N ARG A 144 9.27 -28.38 -0.35
CA ARG A 144 10.15 -27.38 0.27
C ARG A 144 11.61 -27.55 -0.16
N ASP A 145 12.37 -26.46 -0.08
CA ASP A 145 13.83 -26.51 -0.13
C ASP A 145 14.43 -26.96 1.22
N SER A 146 15.76 -27.08 1.29
CA SER A 146 16.48 -27.48 2.50
C SER A 146 16.39 -26.47 3.65
N ARG A 147 15.89 -25.26 3.40
CA ARG A 147 15.66 -24.21 4.41
C ARG A 147 14.21 -24.18 4.88
N GLY A 148 13.37 -25.09 4.39
CA GLY A 148 11.95 -25.16 4.71
C GLY A 148 11.09 -24.19 3.90
N GLN A 149 11.63 -23.49 2.90
CA GLN A 149 10.85 -22.59 2.04
C GLN A 149 10.04 -23.42 1.04
N GLY A 150 8.73 -23.21 0.92
CA GLY A 150 7.94 -23.84 -0.13
C GLY A 150 8.46 -23.45 -1.52
N ILE A 151 8.66 -24.41 -2.43
CA ILE A 151 9.21 -24.17 -3.78
C ILE A 151 8.27 -24.62 -4.91
N SER A 152 7.34 -25.51 -4.60
CA SER A 152 6.29 -25.93 -5.52
C SER A 152 5.09 -26.41 -4.74
N LEU A 153 3.96 -26.52 -5.45
CA LEU A 153 2.83 -27.28 -4.97
C LEU A 153 2.21 -28.09 -6.11
N VAL A 154 1.54 -29.17 -5.76
CA VAL A 154 0.82 -30.06 -6.68
C VAL A 154 -0.65 -30.05 -6.32
N ILE A 155 -1.52 -29.84 -7.30
CA ILE A 155 -2.98 -29.96 -7.19
C ILE A 155 -3.43 -30.98 -8.24
N GLY A 156 -3.91 -32.14 -7.80
CA GLY A 156 -4.21 -33.26 -8.69
C GLY A 156 -2.96 -33.70 -9.49
N GLN A 157 -2.99 -33.55 -10.82
CA GLN A 157 -1.86 -33.88 -11.69
C GLN A 157 -1.03 -32.66 -12.12
N ARG A 158 -1.40 -31.45 -11.67
CA ARG A 158 -0.73 -30.20 -12.07
C ARG A 158 0.27 -29.79 -11.00
N SER A 159 1.50 -29.51 -11.42
CA SER A 159 2.53 -28.91 -10.57
C SER A 159 2.66 -27.42 -10.87
N TYR A 160 2.75 -26.62 -9.82
CA TYR A 160 3.00 -25.19 -9.88
C TYR A 160 4.33 -24.88 -9.18
N THR A 161 5.24 -24.19 -9.88
CA THR A 161 6.50 -23.72 -9.30
C THR A 161 6.27 -22.39 -8.61
N ARG A 162 6.85 -22.21 -7.42
CA ARG A 162 6.81 -20.92 -6.74
C ARG A 162 7.61 -19.89 -7.51
N TYR A 163 7.00 -18.72 -7.70
CA TYR A 163 7.64 -17.52 -8.18
C TYR A 163 8.05 -16.68 -6.98
N PHE A 164 9.36 -16.58 -6.74
CA PHE A 164 9.91 -15.72 -5.72
C PHE A 164 10.10 -14.31 -6.27
N ALA A 165 9.45 -13.33 -5.65
CA ALA A 165 9.76 -11.94 -5.93
C ALA A 165 11.14 -11.60 -5.31
N GLY A 166 11.81 -10.54 -5.81
CA GLY A 166 13.19 -10.27 -5.42
C GLY A 166 13.37 -9.99 -3.91
N GLY A 167 12.41 -9.33 -3.27
CA GLY A 167 12.48 -9.05 -1.82
C GLY A 167 12.44 -10.32 -0.97
N GLU A 168 11.68 -11.33 -1.40
CA GLU A 168 11.34 -12.52 -0.62
C GLU A 168 12.53 -13.43 -0.25
N ASN A 169 13.59 -13.45 -1.08
CA ASN A 169 14.76 -14.29 -0.88
C ASN A 169 16.03 -13.49 -0.54
N GLY A 170 15.89 -12.21 -0.17
CA GLY A 170 17.02 -11.31 0.05
C GLY A 170 17.82 -11.01 -1.24
N LYS A 171 17.16 -11.12 -2.41
CA LYS A 171 17.76 -10.88 -3.72
C LYS A 171 16.98 -9.79 -4.44
N PRO A 172 17.19 -8.50 -4.09
CA PRO A 172 16.41 -7.40 -4.65
C PRO A 172 16.33 -7.49 -6.16
N ILE A 173 15.16 -7.15 -6.72
CA ILE A 173 14.99 -7.10 -8.16
C ILE A 173 15.99 -6.09 -8.71
N ARG A 174 16.78 -6.51 -9.69
CA ARG A 174 17.74 -5.64 -10.37
C ARG A 174 17.35 -5.51 -11.83
N ILE A 175 17.41 -4.29 -12.33
CA ILE A 175 17.45 -4.02 -13.76
C ILE A 175 18.86 -3.62 -14.15
N THR A 176 19.25 -3.92 -15.37
CA THR A 176 20.49 -3.40 -15.95
C THR A 176 20.19 -2.02 -16.55
N PRO A 177 20.83 -0.93 -16.05
CA PRO A 177 20.67 0.39 -16.65
C PRO A 177 21.05 0.41 -18.13
N ALA A 178 20.38 1.23 -18.94
CA ALA A 178 20.63 1.34 -20.38
C ALA A 178 22.04 1.86 -20.73
N ALA A 179 22.68 2.58 -19.81
CA ALA A 179 24.06 3.06 -19.90
C ALA A 179 24.62 3.29 -18.47
N PRO A 180 25.94 3.55 -18.29
CA PRO A 180 26.51 3.86 -16.98
C PRO A 180 25.80 5.04 -16.30
N MET A 181 25.49 4.91 -15.01
CA MET A 181 24.66 5.90 -14.29
C MET A 181 25.24 7.32 -14.30
N ASP A 182 26.57 7.48 -14.25
CA ASP A 182 27.20 8.80 -14.31
C ASP A 182 26.99 9.50 -15.65
N GLN A 183 26.99 8.75 -16.76
CA GLN A 183 26.66 9.28 -18.08
C GLN A 183 25.20 9.73 -18.13
N LEU A 184 24.29 8.91 -17.61
CA LEU A 184 22.86 9.21 -17.56
C LEU A 184 22.55 10.42 -16.68
N ARG A 185 23.28 10.58 -15.57
CA ARG A 185 23.18 11.75 -14.68
C ARG A 185 23.63 13.02 -15.39
N GLN A 186 24.77 12.98 -16.10
CA GLN A 186 25.25 14.12 -16.89
C GLN A 186 24.28 14.49 -18.02
N GLU A 187 23.65 13.51 -18.66
CA GLU A 187 22.62 13.75 -19.68
C GLU A 187 21.39 14.42 -19.07
N ALA A 188 20.89 13.89 -17.95
CA ALA A 188 19.74 14.44 -17.24
C ALA A 188 19.98 15.87 -16.72
N GLN A 189 21.17 16.16 -16.21
CA GLN A 189 21.55 17.50 -15.73
C GLN A 189 21.60 18.57 -16.83
N LYS A 190 21.86 18.18 -18.08
CA LYS A 190 21.84 19.08 -19.23
C LYS A 190 20.43 19.34 -19.76
N ALA A 191 19.46 18.51 -19.38
CA ALA A 191 18.07 18.66 -19.80
C ALA A 191 17.34 19.69 -18.92
N ALA A 192 16.28 20.28 -19.47
CA ALA A 192 15.44 21.22 -18.74
C ALA A 192 14.17 20.53 -18.21
N PRO A 193 13.75 20.80 -16.96
CA PRO A 193 12.48 20.31 -16.45
C PRO A 193 11.31 20.82 -17.29
N PRO A 194 10.19 20.07 -17.37
CA PRO A 194 9.07 20.44 -18.20
C PRO A 194 8.40 21.72 -17.67
N ASN A 195 8.07 22.64 -18.58
CA ASN A 195 7.36 23.87 -18.26
C ASN A 195 5.85 23.60 -18.25
N LEU A 196 5.35 22.95 -17.20
CA LEU A 196 3.94 22.61 -17.02
C LEU A 196 3.21 23.70 -16.22
N PRO A 197 1.92 23.99 -16.48
CA PRO A 197 1.13 24.90 -15.66
C PRO A 197 1.00 24.41 -14.21
N TYR A 198 1.23 25.29 -13.25
CA TYR A 198 1.10 25.00 -11.83
C TYR A 198 0.35 26.13 -11.11
N ASP A 199 -0.27 25.79 -9.99
CA ASP A 199 -1.01 26.73 -9.13
C ASP A 199 -0.23 27.05 -7.85
N LYS A 200 0.68 26.16 -7.45
CA LYS A 200 1.46 26.25 -6.20
C LYS A 200 2.89 25.76 -6.42
N THR A 201 3.79 26.21 -5.54
CA THR A 201 5.16 25.71 -5.43
C THR A 201 5.34 25.16 -4.01
N ALA A 202 5.96 23.99 -3.87
CA ALA A 202 6.17 23.39 -2.56
C ALA A 202 7.22 24.17 -1.74
N ASP A 203 6.96 24.31 -0.44
CA ASP A 203 7.94 24.79 0.55
C ASP A 203 8.67 23.57 1.13
N LEU A 204 9.75 23.16 0.48
CA LEU A 204 10.51 21.97 0.87
C LEU A 204 11.19 22.17 2.23
N VAL A 205 10.90 21.25 3.15
CA VAL A 205 11.51 21.16 4.48
C VAL A 205 12.09 19.78 4.69
N GLU A 206 13.18 19.70 5.44
CA GLU A 206 13.76 18.42 5.84
C GLU A 206 12.83 17.72 6.86
N LEU A 207 12.45 16.48 6.56
CA LEU A 207 11.49 15.72 7.37
C LEU A 207 11.97 15.53 8.83
N SER A 208 13.28 15.32 9.03
CA SER A 208 13.88 15.07 10.35
C SER A 208 13.66 16.23 11.31
N SER A 209 13.60 17.46 10.79
CA SER A 209 13.39 18.68 11.55
C SER A 209 11.93 18.95 11.92
N VAL A 210 10.98 18.36 11.18
CA VAL A 210 9.54 18.61 11.33
C VAL A 210 8.83 17.45 12.02
N VAL A 211 9.28 16.22 11.78
CA VAL A 211 8.65 15.00 12.29
C VAL A 211 9.69 14.15 13.03
N PRO A 212 9.93 14.42 14.31
CA PRO A 212 10.86 13.62 15.10
C PRO A 212 10.36 12.19 15.25
N GLY A 213 11.29 11.23 15.21
CA GLY A 213 11.02 9.81 15.37
C GLY A 213 10.69 9.06 14.09
N LEU A 214 10.74 9.71 12.91
CA LEU A 214 10.79 8.97 11.64
C LEU A 214 12.07 8.13 11.57
N GLN A 215 11.95 6.94 11.00
CA GLN A 215 13.09 6.17 10.52
C GLN A 215 13.30 6.41 9.03
N TYR A 216 14.52 6.17 8.57
CA TYR A 216 14.92 6.41 7.19
C TYR A 216 15.65 5.19 6.65
N ASP A 217 15.10 4.65 5.56
CA ASP A 217 15.76 3.67 4.71
C ASP A 217 15.63 4.19 3.27
N LEU A 218 16.38 5.26 2.97
CA LEU A 218 16.27 5.98 1.71
C LEU A 218 16.81 5.13 0.56
N ARG A 219 15.93 4.32 -0.04
CA ARG A 219 16.30 3.25 -1.00
C ARG A 219 17.10 3.76 -2.19
N TYR A 220 16.77 4.95 -2.68
CA TYR A 220 17.45 5.56 -3.83
C TYR A 220 18.78 6.26 -3.50
N THR A 221 19.17 6.36 -2.23
CA THR A 221 20.47 6.92 -1.82
C THR A 221 21.54 5.84 -1.62
N THR A 222 21.15 4.57 -1.71
CA THR A 222 22.03 3.41 -1.51
C THR A 222 22.00 2.51 -2.76
N ASP A 223 22.63 1.33 -2.70
CA ASP A 223 22.48 0.30 -3.72
C ASP A 223 21.25 -0.60 -3.46
N ASN A 224 20.44 -0.35 -2.43
CA ASN A 224 19.23 -1.10 -2.12
C ASN A 224 18.00 -0.61 -2.91
N ASN A 225 18.13 -0.53 -4.24
CA ASN A 225 17.04 -0.17 -5.16
C ASN A 225 17.15 -0.92 -6.49
N LEU A 226 16.16 -0.79 -7.38
CA LEU A 226 16.14 -1.56 -8.62
C LEU A 226 17.37 -1.37 -9.55
N PHE A 227 18.12 -0.26 -9.44
CA PHE A 227 19.30 0.02 -10.26
C PHE A 227 20.61 -0.56 -9.68
N GLY A 228 20.62 -0.96 -8.41
CA GLY A 228 21.82 -1.50 -7.74
C GLY A 228 22.93 -0.47 -7.49
N THR A 229 22.59 0.83 -7.51
CA THR A 229 23.50 1.94 -7.26
C THR A 229 22.68 3.18 -6.90
N PRO A 230 23.23 4.15 -6.13
CA PRO A 230 22.50 5.36 -5.76
C PRO A 230 22.00 6.14 -6.98
N LEU A 231 20.69 6.37 -7.01
CA LEU A 231 20.03 7.24 -7.97
C LEU A 231 20.18 8.70 -7.51
N VAL A 232 19.85 8.96 -6.23
CA VAL A 232 19.88 10.26 -5.56
C VAL A 232 21.11 10.36 -4.66
N THR A 233 21.74 11.53 -4.58
CA THR A 233 22.95 11.73 -3.76
C THR A 233 22.69 12.38 -2.41
N SER A 234 21.58 13.10 -2.23
CA SER A 234 21.23 13.65 -0.92
C SER A 234 20.90 12.53 0.06
N THR A 235 21.38 12.66 1.29
CA THR A 235 21.10 11.67 2.36
C THR A 235 19.93 12.09 3.27
N HIS A 236 19.25 13.18 2.91
CA HIS A 236 18.15 13.76 3.65
C HIS A 236 16.86 13.67 2.85
N ALA A 237 15.74 13.47 3.54
CA ALA A 237 14.42 13.44 2.92
C ALA A 237 13.72 14.80 3.08
N TYR A 238 13.26 15.36 1.97
CA TYR A 238 12.53 16.63 1.94
C TYR A 238 11.10 16.42 1.47
N LEU A 239 10.19 17.23 2.01
CA LEU A 239 8.79 17.22 1.61
C LEU A 239 8.21 18.63 1.80
N ASP A 240 7.13 18.98 1.12
CA ASP A 240 6.42 20.22 1.40
C ASP A 240 6.06 20.34 2.89
N ARG A 241 6.19 21.53 3.48
CA ARG A 241 5.93 21.78 4.90
C ARG A 241 4.58 21.28 5.38
N ASN A 242 3.51 21.48 4.61
CA ASN A 242 2.18 21.03 5.02
C ASN A 242 2.05 19.51 4.95
N ALA A 243 2.69 18.87 3.97
CA ALA A 243 2.77 17.42 3.87
C ALA A 243 3.59 16.83 5.03
N ALA A 244 4.73 17.45 5.37
CA ALA A 244 5.56 17.04 6.51
C ALA A 244 4.78 17.13 7.83
N GLN A 245 4.04 18.21 8.06
CA GLN A 245 3.16 18.33 9.22
C GLN A 245 2.04 17.27 9.22
N ALA A 246 1.54 16.87 8.04
CA ALA A 246 0.59 15.79 7.89
C ALA A 246 1.20 14.43 8.27
N LEU A 247 2.42 14.14 7.81
CA LEU A 247 3.18 12.96 8.25
C LEU A 247 3.37 12.94 9.78
N GLY A 248 3.60 14.09 10.42
CA GLY A 248 3.67 14.15 11.89
C GLY A 248 2.38 13.72 12.59
N ARG A 249 1.21 13.95 11.96
CA ARG A 249 -0.07 13.43 12.47
C ARG A 249 -0.16 11.92 12.29
N VAL A 250 0.26 11.39 11.14
CA VAL A 250 0.32 9.94 10.89
C VAL A 250 1.24 9.24 11.90
N GLN A 251 2.46 9.76 12.08
CA GLN A 251 3.45 9.27 13.04
C GLN A 251 2.88 9.24 14.47
N THR A 252 2.04 10.22 14.83
CA THR A 252 1.37 10.23 16.15
C THR A 252 0.24 9.22 16.22
N ALA A 253 -0.56 9.09 15.15
CA ALA A 253 -1.72 8.22 15.10
C ALA A 253 -1.38 6.72 15.03
N LEU A 254 -0.17 6.36 14.58
CA LEU A 254 0.32 4.98 14.58
C LEU A 254 0.80 4.50 15.96
N LYS A 255 1.14 5.41 16.89
CA LYS A 255 1.68 5.03 18.21
C LYS A 255 0.78 4.11 19.04
N PRO A 256 -0.55 4.31 19.11
CA PRO A 256 -1.43 3.39 19.83
C PRO A 256 -1.45 1.97 19.26
N TYR A 257 -1.04 1.81 18.00
CA TYR A 257 -0.93 0.51 17.31
C TYR A 257 0.47 -0.11 17.49
N GLY A 258 1.41 0.57 18.15
CA GLY A 258 2.78 0.10 18.32
C GLY A 258 3.70 0.39 17.13
N TYR A 259 3.31 1.27 16.20
CA TYR A 259 4.07 1.53 14.97
C TYR A 259 4.53 2.97 14.80
N GLY A 260 5.59 3.14 14.02
CA GLY A 260 6.01 4.42 13.44
C GLY A 260 6.34 4.26 11.94
N LEU A 261 6.62 5.36 11.26
CA LEU A 261 6.91 5.39 9.82
C LEU A 261 8.41 5.22 9.52
N VAL A 262 8.68 4.42 8.51
CA VAL A 262 9.96 4.40 7.78
C VAL A 262 9.76 5.15 6.48
N ILE A 263 10.63 6.11 6.18
CA ILE A 263 10.65 6.82 4.90
C ILE A 263 11.57 6.08 3.95
N TRP A 264 11.02 5.57 2.85
CA TRP A 264 11.78 5.00 1.74
C TRP A 264 12.15 6.05 0.71
N GLU A 265 11.24 6.99 0.45
CA GLU A 265 11.49 8.11 -0.45
C GLU A 265 10.57 9.30 -0.13
N ALA A 266 11.04 10.52 -0.46
CA ALA A 266 10.23 11.73 -0.47
C ALA A 266 10.52 12.55 -1.75
N TYR A 267 10.86 13.83 -1.63
CA TYR A 267 11.24 14.65 -2.79
C TYR A 267 12.39 14.04 -3.60
N ARG A 268 12.15 13.84 -4.90
CA ARG A 268 13.17 13.49 -5.89
C ARG A 268 13.31 14.64 -6.89
N SER A 269 14.52 15.14 -7.12
CA SER A 269 14.73 16.17 -8.15
C SER A 269 14.27 15.67 -9.52
N TRP A 270 13.79 16.59 -10.37
CA TRP A 270 13.41 16.21 -11.74
C TRP A 270 14.59 15.60 -12.52
N SER A 271 15.82 16.08 -12.32
CA SER A 271 16.99 15.49 -12.97
C SER A 271 17.26 14.05 -12.51
N ASP A 272 17.11 13.73 -11.23
CA ASP A 272 17.27 12.34 -10.76
C ASP A 272 16.16 11.45 -11.30
N PHE A 273 14.93 11.97 -11.39
CA PHE A 273 13.84 11.26 -12.06
C PHE A 273 14.13 11.03 -13.55
N LYS A 274 14.66 12.04 -14.26
CA LYS A 274 15.10 11.88 -15.65
C LYS A 274 16.19 10.80 -15.76
N THR A 275 17.17 10.78 -14.85
CA THR A 275 18.17 9.70 -14.79
C THR A 275 17.52 8.32 -14.65
N ALA A 276 16.51 8.16 -13.78
CA ALA A 276 15.78 6.91 -13.65
C ALA A 276 15.08 6.49 -14.96
N THR A 277 14.39 7.43 -15.63
CA THR A 277 13.73 7.14 -16.92
C THR A 277 14.72 6.74 -18.02
N LEU A 278 15.90 7.35 -18.07
CA LEU A 278 16.96 6.99 -19.00
C LEU A 278 17.56 5.62 -18.66
N ALA A 279 17.75 5.33 -17.37
CA ALA A 279 18.30 4.07 -16.88
C ALA A 279 17.38 2.88 -17.21
N LEU A 280 16.06 3.04 -17.10
CA LEU A 280 15.08 2.03 -17.51
C LEU A 280 15.17 1.69 -19.00
N GLY A 281 15.51 2.69 -19.82
CA GLY A 281 15.56 2.56 -21.28
C GLY A 281 14.22 2.12 -21.89
N THR A 282 14.25 1.70 -23.15
CA THR A 282 13.02 1.34 -23.88
C THR A 282 12.39 0.03 -23.42
N LYS A 283 13.19 -0.90 -22.88
CA LYS A 283 12.71 -2.21 -22.44
C LYS A 283 11.79 -2.13 -21.23
N ASN A 284 12.07 -1.20 -20.31
CA ASN A 284 11.34 -1.03 -19.06
C ASN A 284 10.61 0.32 -18.98
N ALA A 285 10.40 0.99 -20.13
CA ALA A 285 9.81 2.32 -20.20
C ALA A 285 8.39 2.42 -19.62
N ALA A 286 7.68 1.29 -19.46
CA ALA A 286 6.35 1.25 -18.86
C ALA A 286 6.36 1.32 -17.32
N MET A 287 7.53 1.24 -16.67
CA MET A 287 7.64 1.27 -15.21
C MET A 287 7.52 2.68 -14.63
N LEU A 288 7.88 3.72 -15.40
CA LEU A 288 7.78 5.11 -14.97
C LEU A 288 7.12 5.94 -16.08
N PRO A 289 6.39 7.03 -15.74
CA PRO A 289 5.93 7.97 -16.75
C PRO A 289 7.12 8.67 -17.42
N LYS A 290 6.86 9.32 -18.55
CA LYS A 290 7.90 10.10 -19.23
C LYS A 290 8.31 11.28 -18.37
N ALA A 291 9.60 11.60 -18.34
CA ALA A 291 10.12 12.73 -17.57
C ALA A 291 9.47 14.07 -17.95
N GLU A 292 9.04 14.22 -19.19
CA GLU A 292 8.39 15.42 -19.72
C GLU A 292 6.94 15.60 -19.21
N GLU A 293 6.32 14.55 -18.67
CA GLU A 293 5.00 14.59 -18.05
C GLU A 293 5.09 15.04 -16.58
N GLY A 294 6.29 15.04 -15.99
CA GLY A 294 6.52 15.23 -14.57
C GLY A 294 6.06 14.03 -13.74
N TYR A 295 6.53 13.94 -12.51
CA TYR A 295 6.12 12.91 -11.57
C TYR A 295 5.87 13.51 -10.18
N SER A 296 4.99 12.88 -9.41
CA SER A 296 4.45 13.43 -8.17
C SER A 296 5.56 13.70 -7.13
N HIS A 297 6.56 12.82 -7.03
CA HIS A 297 7.77 13.06 -6.21
C HIS A 297 8.54 14.32 -6.58
N ASN A 298 8.56 14.72 -7.86
CA ASN A 298 9.26 15.94 -8.30
C ASN A 298 8.56 17.22 -7.88
N SER A 299 7.32 17.13 -7.41
CA SER A 299 6.59 18.28 -6.89
C SER A 299 6.79 18.50 -5.39
N GLY A 300 7.47 17.58 -4.69
CA GLY A 300 7.64 17.62 -3.23
C GLY A 300 6.38 17.25 -2.44
N ARG A 301 5.43 16.57 -3.08
CA ARG A 301 4.11 16.24 -2.52
C ARG A 301 3.90 14.78 -2.19
N SER A 302 4.81 13.93 -2.62
CA SER A 302 4.70 12.48 -2.52
C SER A 302 5.74 11.91 -1.59
N VAL A 303 5.36 10.80 -0.96
CA VAL A 303 6.21 10.07 -0.03
C VAL A 303 5.93 8.59 -0.17
N ASP A 304 7.00 7.81 -0.16
CA ASP A 304 6.96 6.35 -0.09
C ASP A 304 7.34 5.93 1.32
N VAL A 305 6.44 5.17 1.96
CA VAL A 305 6.57 4.84 3.38
C VAL A 305 6.29 3.37 3.68
N SER A 306 6.94 2.90 4.74
CA SER A 306 6.73 1.61 5.38
C SER A 306 6.53 1.83 6.90
N LEU A 307 6.45 0.75 7.67
CA LEU A 307 6.25 0.79 9.12
C LEU A 307 7.44 0.18 9.85
N TYR A 308 7.74 0.68 11.04
CA TYR A 308 8.62 0.02 12.01
C TYR A 308 7.89 -0.18 13.33
N ASP A 309 8.27 -1.23 14.06
CA ASP A 309 7.73 -1.56 15.37
C ASP A 309 8.41 -0.71 16.46
N LEU A 310 7.62 -0.02 17.27
CA LEU A 310 8.13 0.89 18.31
C LEU A 310 8.87 0.17 19.43
N SER A 311 8.57 -1.10 19.68
CA SER A 311 9.14 -1.87 20.79
C SER A 311 10.56 -2.37 20.48
N SER A 312 10.76 -2.84 19.26
CA SER A 312 12.02 -3.39 18.77
C SER A 312 12.85 -2.36 18.00
N GLY A 313 12.21 -1.33 17.45
CA GLY A 313 12.83 -0.37 16.54
C GLY A 313 13.11 -0.94 15.14
N ALA A 314 12.66 -2.17 14.85
CA ALA A 314 12.88 -2.82 13.55
C ALA A 314 11.76 -2.49 12.55
N GLU A 315 12.12 -2.33 11.28
CA GLU A 315 11.16 -2.30 10.19
C GLU A 315 10.32 -3.60 10.19
N VAL A 316 9.01 -3.47 9.98
CA VAL A 316 8.12 -4.64 9.94
C VAL A 316 7.96 -5.16 8.51
N PRO A 317 7.89 -6.49 8.32
CA PRO A 317 7.59 -7.06 7.01
C PRO A 317 6.22 -6.62 6.52
N MET A 318 6.20 -5.91 5.39
CA MET A 318 4.98 -5.50 4.68
C MET A 318 4.62 -6.49 3.59
N ILE A 319 3.57 -6.20 2.81
CA ILE A 319 3.04 -7.12 1.78
C ILE A 319 4.02 -7.40 0.64
N SER A 320 4.93 -6.46 0.37
CA SER A 320 6.06 -6.60 -0.55
C SER A 320 7.19 -5.68 -0.08
N ASP A 321 8.37 -5.80 -0.68
CA ASP A 321 9.43 -4.78 -0.54
C ASP A 321 9.19 -3.59 -1.49
N PHE A 322 9.99 -2.52 -1.31
CA PHE A 322 10.00 -1.34 -2.16
C PHE A 322 10.35 -1.67 -3.62
N ASP A 323 9.67 -1.00 -4.58
CA ASP A 323 9.83 -1.21 -6.03
C ASP A 323 9.69 -2.67 -6.50
N GLU A 324 9.01 -3.51 -5.71
CA GLU A 324 8.82 -4.91 -6.08
C GLU A 324 7.87 -5.05 -7.27
N LEU A 325 8.37 -5.63 -8.37
CA LEU A 325 7.59 -5.86 -9.59
C LEU A 325 6.78 -7.16 -9.53
N SER A 326 5.89 -7.25 -8.54
CA SER A 326 4.98 -8.39 -8.35
C SER A 326 3.53 -7.91 -8.21
N PRO A 327 2.54 -8.82 -8.20
CA PRO A 327 1.17 -8.45 -7.82
C PRO A 327 1.07 -7.86 -6.40
N ALA A 328 2.05 -8.09 -5.53
CA ALA A 328 2.01 -7.60 -4.16
C ALA A 328 2.23 -6.07 -4.04
N GLN A 329 2.72 -5.41 -5.09
CA GLN A 329 2.81 -3.94 -5.12
C GLN A 329 1.44 -3.25 -5.06
N TYR A 330 0.39 -3.88 -5.62
CA TYR A 330 -0.92 -3.26 -5.74
C TYR A 330 -1.58 -3.08 -4.37
N ALA A 331 -2.20 -1.92 -4.15
CA ALA A 331 -2.72 -1.55 -2.85
C ALA A 331 -3.93 -2.38 -2.40
N GLN A 332 -4.57 -3.11 -3.31
CA GLN A 332 -5.68 -4.02 -3.05
C GLN A 332 -5.27 -5.50 -3.09
N PHE A 333 -3.98 -5.80 -3.25
CA PHE A 333 -3.49 -7.18 -3.37
C PHE A 333 -3.98 -8.05 -2.18
N PRO A 334 -4.72 -9.14 -2.43
CA PRO A 334 -5.38 -9.88 -1.37
C PRO A 334 -4.52 -11.03 -0.81
N GLY A 335 -3.28 -11.22 -1.29
CA GLY A 335 -2.37 -12.27 -0.82
C GLY A 335 -1.61 -11.95 0.48
N GLY A 336 -0.49 -12.66 0.72
CA GLY A 336 0.34 -12.50 1.92
C GLY A 336 -0.32 -13.01 3.22
N THR A 337 0.24 -12.64 4.36
CA THR A 337 -0.38 -12.86 5.67
C THR A 337 -1.47 -11.83 5.94
N GLN A 338 -2.44 -12.20 6.78
CA GLN A 338 -3.46 -11.32 7.33
C GLN A 338 -2.83 -10.16 8.08
N LYS A 339 -1.72 -10.39 8.82
CA LYS A 339 -0.98 -9.32 9.47
C LYS A 339 -0.37 -8.33 8.48
N GLN A 340 0.25 -8.78 7.39
CA GLN A 340 0.77 -7.90 6.32
C GLN A 340 -0.33 -7.05 5.69
N ARG A 341 -1.49 -7.65 5.38
CA ARG A 341 -2.64 -6.92 4.84
C ARG A 341 -3.19 -5.91 5.85
N TRP A 342 -3.34 -6.31 7.11
CA TRP A 342 -3.79 -5.41 8.18
C TRP A 342 -2.84 -4.23 8.38
N LEU A 343 -1.52 -4.44 8.35
CA LEU A 343 -0.50 -3.37 8.45
C LEU A 343 -0.60 -2.40 7.28
N ARG A 344 -0.70 -2.93 6.04
CA ARG A 344 -0.90 -2.11 4.84
C ARG A 344 -2.18 -1.28 4.93
N ASP A 345 -3.28 -1.89 5.36
CA ASP A 345 -4.58 -1.24 5.44
C ASP A 345 -4.59 -0.18 6.56
N LEU A 346 -3.93 -0.46 7.70
CA LEU A 346 -3.70 0.50 8.77
C LEU A 346 -2.90 1.71 8.26
N LEU A 347 -1.76 1.47 7.60
CA LEU A 347 -0.93 2.53 7.03
C LEU A 347 -1.75 3.39 6.07
N ARG A 348 -2.45 2.77 5.11
CA ARG A 348 -3.30 3.48 4.15
C ARG A 348 -4.37 4.31 4.86
N GLN A 349 -5.04 3.74 5.86
CA GLN A 349 -6.05 4.43 6.64
C GLN A 349 -5.47 5.67 7.35
N GLN A 350 -4.35 5.54 8.06
CA GLN A 350 -3.76 6.66 8.79
C GLN A 350 -3.25 7.76 7.85
N MET A 351 -2.63 7.38 6.72
CA MET A 351 -2.22 8.31 5.67
C MET A 351 -3.43 9.06 5.10
N THR A 352 -4.52 8.35 4.77
CA THR A 352 -5.76 8.97 4.26
C THR A 352 -6.39 9.94 5.26
N LEU A 353 -6.48 9.57 6.53
CA LEU A 353 -6.99 10.45 7.58
C LEU A 353 -6.17 11.74 7.75
N ALA A 354 -4.87 11.69 7.45
CA ALA A 354 -3.99 12.86 7.49
C ALA A 354 -4.05 13.74 6.24
N GLY A 355 -4.78 13.31 5.19
CA GLY A 355 -5.00 14.05 3.95
C GLY A 355 -4.19 13.57 2.75
N PHE A 356 -3.58 12.38 2.83
CA PHE A 356 -2.90 11.75 1.70
C PHE A 356 -3.85 10.89 0.87
N THR A 357 -3.56 10.77 -0.42
CA THR A 357 -4.19 9.82 -1.34
C THR A 357 -3.19 8.70 -1.63
N GLY A 358 -3.53 7.47 -1.26
CA GLY A 358 -2.68 6.31 -1.58
C GLY A 358 -2.88 5.83 -3.01
N SER A 359 -1.78 5.46 -3.68
CA SER A 359 -1.79 4.85 -5.02
C SER A 359 -2.52 3.52 -5.00
N ASP A 360 -3.18 3.17 -6.12
CA ASP A 360 -3.72 1.82 -6.32
C ASP A 360 -2.67 0.86 -6.88
N MET A 361 -1.62 1.39 -7.50
CA MET A 361 -0.54 0.63 -8.13
C MET A 361 0.57 0.27 -7.15
N GLU A 362 0.82 1.10 -6.14
CA GLU A 362 1.95 0.98 -5.21
C GLU A 362 1.46 1.22 -3.79
N TRP A 363 1.40 0.18 -2.96
CA TRP A 363 0.80 0.28 -1.62
C TRP A 363 1.54 1.24 -0.68
N TRP A 364 2.82 1.49 -0.95
CA TRP A 364 3.69 2.36 -0.17
C TRP A 364 3.60 3.84 -0.58
N HIS A 365 3.01 4.15 -1.74
CA HIS A 365 3.06 5.49 -2.34
C HIS A 365 1.86 6.35 -1.98
N PHE A 366 2.12 7.57 -1.50
CA PHE A 366 1.10 8.50 -1.04
C PHE A 366 1.34 9.94 -1.50
N ASP A 367 0.30 10.55 -2.06
CA ASP A 367 0.30 11.95 -2.51
C ASP A 367 -0.49 12.86 -1.55
N TYR A 368 0.10 13.95 -1.07
CA TYR A 368 -0.63 14.95 -0.29
C TYR A 368 -1.25 16.02 -1.20
N ASP A 369 -2.56 16.29 -1.05
CA ASP A 369 -3.31 17.26 -1.90
C ASP A 369 -3.24 16.91 -3.41
N ALA A 370 -3.42 15.62 -3.76
CA ALA A 370 -3.30 15.10 -5.12
C ALA A 370 -4.19 15.79 -6.18
N GLY A 371 -5.20 16.57 -5.76
CA GLY A 371 -6.05 17.36 -6.65
C GLY A 371 -5.48 18.71 -7.08
N SER A 372 -4.41 19.18 -6.45
CA SER A 372 -3.78 20.48 -6.72
C SER A 372 -2.56 20.33 -7.65
N ARG A 373 -2.36 21.28 -8.57
CA ARG A 373 -1.18 21.28 -9.46
C ARG A 373 -0.01 22.01 -8.80
N TYR A 374 1.01 21.26 -8.41
CA TYR A 374 2.26 21.79 -7.89
C TYR A 374 3.33 21.86 -8.98
N GLN A 375 4.23 22.83 -8.88
CA GLN A 375 5.37 22.99 -9.77
C GLN A 375 6.27 21.74 -9.72
N ILE A 376 6.74 21.30 -10.89
CA ILE A 376 7.81 20.31 -10.99
C ILE A 376 9.13 20.99 -10.63
N LEU A 377 9.75 20.54 -9.54
CA LEU A 377 10.96 21.11 -8.99
C LEU A 377 12.21 20.37 -9.49
N ASN A 378 13.29 21.11 -9.67
CA ASN A 378 14.61 20.57 -9.96
C ASN A 378 15.67 21.13 -9.00
N VAL A 379 15.30 21.26 -7.72
CA VAL A 379 16.16 21.80 -6.68
C VAL A 379 17.10 20.69 -6.22
N GLN A 380 18.39 20.96 -6.24
CA GLN A 380 19.38 20.07 -5.63
C GLN A 380 19.42 20.36 -4.14
N VAL A 381 18.96 19.39 -3.36
CA VAL A 381 19.01 19.42 -1.90
C VAL A 381 20.29 18.71 -1.45
N GLN A 382 20.92 19.21 -0.38
CA GLN A 382 22.19 18.67 0.13
C GLN A 382 21.89 17.71 1.28
#